data_AF-A0AA38MIR4-F1
#
_entry.id   AF-A0AA38MIR4-F1
#
_cell.length_a   1.000
_cell.length_b   1.000
_cell.length_c   1.000
_cell.angle_alpha   90.00
_cell.angle_beta   90.00
_cell.angle_gamma   90.00
#
_symmetry.space_group_name_H-M   'P 1'
#
loop_
_entity.id
_entity.type
_entity.pdbx_description
1 polymer ?
#
loop_
_entity_poly.entity_id
_entity_poly.type
_entity_poly.pdbx_seq_one_letter_code
_entity_poly.pdbx_strand_id
1 'polypeptide(L)'
;MDLLSKGFDSLQFTDVAGAKFIFHHVTTYVFGIYIQLKATVEEYDLLFNLIGNLTELFNQGVVIIREINIPDYNPDLSASAIGNKKLLKEFCNYHQYNNVYNTNGWYLDFVISDFNCITNKSIDSLLTEDPHHPTLYINLSLRVTRLRLFKSKKYHDKQ
;
A
#
# COMPACT_ATOMS: atom_id res chain seq x y z
N MET A 1 -22.60 -2.15 11.77
CA MET A 1 -22.04 -3.51 11.58
C MET A 1 -20.59 -3.43 12.01
N ASP A 2 -20.14 -4.29 12.91
CA ASP A 2 -18.80 -4.21 13.50
C ASP A 2 -17.74 -4.81 12.56
N LEU A 3 -17.22 -3.97 11.65
CA LEU A 3 -16.21 -4.35 10.65
C LEU A 3 -14.88 -4.77 11.29
N LEU A 4 -14.65 -4.47 12.57
CA LEU A 4 -13.42 -4.81 13.30
C LEU A 4 -13.34 -6.29 13.70
N SER A 5 -14.48 -6.99 13.73
CA SER A 5 -14.54 -8.42 14.05
C SER A 5 -14.17 -9.34 12.88
N LYS A 6 -14.02 -8.76 11.68
CA LYS A 6 -13.81 -9.48 10.43
C LYS A 6 -12.34 -9.41 10.02
N GLY A 7 -11.70 -10.57 9.80
CA GLY A 7 -10.33 -10.68 9.30
C GLY A 7 -10.26 -10.75 7.76
N PHE A 8 -9.06 -10.89 7.20
CA PHE A 8 -8.86 -11.02 5.74
C PHE A 8 -9.65 -12.19 5.12
N ASP A 9 -9.94 -13.25 5.86
CA ASP A 9 -10.74 -14.40 5.41
C ASP A 9 -12.21 -14.03 5.07
N SER A 10 -12.65 -12.84 5.46
CA SER A 10 -13.98 -12.35 5.14
C SER A 10 -14.08 -11.61 3.80
N LEU A 11 -12.94 -11.37 3.15
CA LEU A 11 -12.86 -10.82 1.79
C LEU A 11 -13.18 -11.92 0.78
N GLN A 12 -14.20 -11.71 -0.05
CA GLN A 12 -14.67 -12.70 -1.02
C GLN A 12 -14.11 -12.48 -2.43
N PHE A 13 -13.67 -11.27 -2.75
CA PHE A 13 -13.25 -10.85 -4.07
C PHE A 13 -11.86 -10.24 -4.09
N THR A 14 -11.18 -10.31 -2.95
CA THR A 14 -9.83 -9.79 -2.76
C THR A 14 -8.90 -10.90 -2.30
N ASP A 15 -7.83 -11.09 -3.07
CA ASP A 15 -6.68 -11.88 -2.64
C ASP A 15 -5.61 -10.95 -2.07
N VAL A 16 -5.02 -11.32 -0.93
CA VAL A 16 -3.96 -10.56 -0.25
C VAL A 16 -2.77 -11.45 0.04
N ALA A 17 -1.60 -11.06 -0.44
CA ALA A 17 -0.33 -11.68 -0.12
C ALA A 17 0.58 -10.65 0.57
N GLY A 18 1.01 -10.96 1.79
CA GLY A 18 1.89 -10.10 2.57
C GLY A 18 3.27 -10.71 2.76
N ALA A 19 4.31 -9.89 2.66
CA ALA A 19 5.67 -10.27 2.98
C ALA A 19 6.31 -9.24 3.92
N LYS A 20 7.03 -9.75 4.92
CA LYS A 20 7.83 -8.93 5.85
C LYS A 20 9.28 -8.94 5.41
N PHE A 21 9.84 -7.75 5.22
CA PHE A 21 11.24 -7.54 4.91
C PHE A 21 11.94 -6.84 6.05
N ILE A 22 13.19 -7.23 6.31
CA ILE A 22 14.03 -6.59 7.32
C ILE A 22 15.36 -6.23 6.65
N PHE A 23 15.60 -4.94 6.46
CA PHE A 23 16.82 -4.40 5.85
C PHE A 23 17.50 -3.43 6.82
N HIS A 24 18.74 -3.72 7.21
CA HIS A 24 19.53 -2.85 8.12
C HIS A 24 18.76 -2.38 9.36
N HIS A 25 18.01 -3.30 10.00
CA HIS A 25 17.14 -3.06 11.16
C HIS A 25 15.87 -2.25 10.92
N VAL A 26 15.57 -1.87 9.67
CA VAL A 26 14.28 -1.34 9.27
C VAL A 26 13.39 -2.52 8.85
N THR A 27 12.22 -2.62 9.46
CA THR A 27 11.20 -3.59 9.07
C THR A 27 10.20 -2.91 8.14
N THR A 28 9.90 -3.55 7.03
CA THR A 28 8.97 -3.07 6.00
C THR A 28 8.01 -4.20 5.64
N TYR A 29 6.74 -3.86 5.49
CA TYR A 29 5.72 -4.82 5.06
C TYR A 29 5.29 -4.45 3.64
N VAL A 30 5.30 -5.44 2.75
CA VAL A 30 4.82 -5.28 1.38
C VAL A 30 3.61 -6.18 1.21
N PHE A 31 2.52 -5.61 0.75
CA PHE A 31 1.30 -6.34 0.41
C PHE A 31 1.06 -6.25 -1.09
N GLY A 32 1.09 -7.40 -1.75
CA GLY A 32 0.48 -7.58 -3.06
C GLY A 32 -0.99 -7.87 -2.84
N ILE A 33 -1.86 -7.11 -3.48
CA ILE A 33 -3.30 -7.30 -3.33
C ILE A 33 -3.89 -7.50 -4.74
N TYR A 34 -5.01 -8.19 -4.91
CA TYR A 34 -5.70 -8.29 -6.22
C TYR A 34 -7.22 -8.18 -6.03
N ILE A 35 -7.90 -7.19 -6.64
CA ILE A 35 -9.37 -7.07 -6.56
C ILE A 35 -9.96 -7.57 -7.88
N GLN A 36 -10.87 -8.53 -7.78
CA GLN A 36 -11.69 -8.91 -8.92
C GLN A 36 -12.66 -7.78 -9.29
N LEU A 37 -12.88 -7.56 -10.59
CA LEU A 37 -13.79 -6.52 -11.13
C LEU A 37 -15.22 -6.48 -10.53
N LYS A 38 -15.67 -7.57 -9.92
CA LYS A 38 -17.00 -7.71 -9.30
C LYS A 38 -17.05 -7.35 -7.81
N ALA A 39 -15.96 -6.88 -7.22
CA ALA A 39 -15.93 -6.49 -5.82
C ALA A 39 -16.90 -5.34 -5.54
N THR A 40 -17.56 -5.39 -4.39
CA THR A 40 -18.53 -4.37 -3.97
C THR A 40 -17.85 -3.26 -3.18
N VAL A 41 -18.50 -2.10 -3.04
CA VAL A 41 -17.97 -0.97 -2.25
C VAL A 41 -17.66 -1.40 -0.81
N GLU A 42 -18.47 -2.28 -0.24
CA GLU A 42 -18.26 -2.81 1.12
C GLU A 42 -16.99 -3.66 1.23
N GLU A 43 -16.60 -4.37 0.16
CA GLU A 43 -15.35 -5.12 0.09
C GLU A 43 -14.14 -4.16 0.13
N TYR A 44 -14.23 -3.04 -0.60
CA TYR A 44 -13.22 -1.98 -0.55
C TYR A 44 -13.13 -1.39 0.85
N ASP A 45 -14.25 -1.02 1.47
CA ASP A 45 -14.29 -0.46 2.82
C ASP A 45 -13.65 -1.42 3.83
N LEU A 46 -14.01 -2.71 3.78
CA LEU A 46 -13.47 -3.72 4.67
C LEU A 46 -11.97 -3.89 4.49
N LEU A 47 -11.51 -4.04 3.25
CA LEU A 47 -10.09 -4.13 2.94
C LEU A 47 -9.32 -2.92 3.45
N PHE A 48 -9.86 -1.73 3.21
CA PHE A 48 -9.23 -0.48 3.59
C PHE A 48 -9.12 -0.32 5.10
N ASN A 49 -10.16 -0.70 5.84
CA ASN A 49 -10.13 -0.77 7.30
C ASN A 49 -9.10 -1.81 7.79
N LEU A 50 -9.04 -2.98 7.18
CA LEU A 50 -8.08 -4.04 7.53
C LEU A 50 -6.63 -3.56 7.34
N ILE A 51 -6.33 -2.94 6.20
CA ILE A 51 -5.01 -2.36 5.94
C ILE A 51 -4.74 -1.24 6.95
N GLY A 52 -5.66 -0.30 7.16
CA GLY A 52 -5.51 0.78 8.14
C GLY A 52 -5.11 0.24 9.52
N ASN A 53 -5.80 -0.78 10.00
CA ASN A 53 -5.49 -1.42 11.27
C ASN A 53 -4.08 -2.05 11.30
N LEU A 54 -3.64 -2.70 10.22
CA LEU A 54 -2.27 -3.23 10.13
C LEU A 54 -1.24 -2.10 10.19
N THR A 55 -1.51 -0.98 9.54
CA THR A 55 -0.59 0.15 9.48
C THR A 55 -0.40 0.80 10.84
N GLU A 56 -1.48 0.97 11.60
CA GLU A 56 -1.44 1.44 12.98
C GLU A 56 -0.71 0.45 13.89
N LEU A 57 -0.99 -0.84 13.74
CA LEU A 57 -0.39 -1.90 14.58
C LEU A 57 1.13 -1.98 14.40
N PHE A 58 1.62 -1.87 13.17
CA PHE A 58 3.03 -2.04 12.89
C PHE A 58 3.83 -0.74 12.98
N ASN A 59 3.20 0.43 12.89
CA ASN A 59 3.85 1.74 12.96
C ASN A 59 5.10 1.83 12.07
N GLN A 60 5.07 1.13 10.93
CA GLN A 60 6.21 0.85 10.06
C GLN A 60 5.76 0.78 8.60
N GLY A 61 6.70 1.12 7.72
CA GLY A 61 6.48 1.33 6.30
C GLY A 61 5.69 0.21 5.63
N VAL A 62 4.50 0.55 5.13
CA VAL A 62 3.64 -0.35 4.36
C VAL A 62 3.70 0.07 2.90
N VAL A 63 3.97 -0.88 2.01
CA VAL A 63 3.86 -0.69 0.56
C VAL A 63 2.77 -1.60 0.05
N ILE A 64 1.80 -1.02 -0.64
CA ILE A 64 0.69 -1.75 -1.25
C ILE A 64 0.83 -1.59 -2.75
N ILE A 65 0.94 -2.73 -3.45
CA ILE A 65 1.14 -2.78 -4.88
C ILE A 65 -0.06 -3.51 -5.46
N ARG A 66 -0.84 -2.83 -6.32
CA ARG A 66 -2.12 -3.40 -6.71
C ARG A 66 -2.77 -2.92 -7.99
N GLU A 67 -3.31 -3.86 -8.74
CA GLU A 67 -4.45 -3.71 -9.63
C GLU A 67 -5.74 -3.49 -8.80
N ILE A 68 -6.14 -2.23 -8.59
CA ILE A 68 -7.31 -1.91 -7.74
C ILE A 68 -8.63 -1.98 -8.54
N ASN A 69 -8.57 -2.09 -9.88
CA ASN A 69 -9.76 -2.26 -10.74
C ASN A 69 -10.94 -1.35 -10.36
N ILE A 70 -10.65 -0.13 -9.88
CA ILE A 70 -11.67 0.82 -9.45
C ILE A 70 -12.40 1.30 -10.70
N PRO A 71 -13.71 1.06 -10.84
CA PRO A 71 -14.47 1.59 -11.96
C PRO A 71 -14.36 3.12 -11.98
N ASP A 72 -14.04 3.67 -13.16
CA ASP A 72 -13.97 5.12 -13.42
C ASP A 72 -12.95 5.91 -12.60
N TYR A 73 -11.91 5.28 -12.04
CA TYR A 73 -10.81 6.02 -11.43
C TYR A 73 -9.91 6.65 -12.50
N ASN A 74 -10.03 7.95 -12.66
CA ASN A 74 -9.09 8.78 -13.41
C ASN A 74 -8.65 9.95 -12.51
N PRO A 75 -7.35 10.06 -12.18
CA PRO A 75 -6.85 11.13 -11.31
C PRO A 75 -7.00 12.52 -11.94
N ASP A 76 -7.01 12.60 -13.28
CA ASP A 76 -7.06 13.86 -14.04
C ASP A 76 -8.49 14.29 -14.41
N LEU A 77 -9.48 13.40 -14.31
CA LEU A 77 -10.88 13.77 -14.52
C LEU A 77 -11.42 14.49 -13.28
N SER A 78 -11.54 15.82 -13.39
CA SER A 78 -12.30 16.64 -12.47
C SER A 78 -13.78 16.22 -12.46
N ALA A 79 -14.27 15.83 -11.28
CA ALA A 79 -15.64 16.07 -10.81
C ALA A 79 -16.80 15.05 -10.98
N SER A 80 -16.69 13.81 -11.50
CA SER A 80 -17.88 12.90 -11.53
C SER A 80 -17.83 11.63 -10.65
N ALA A 81 -16.66 11.08 -10.30
CA ALA A 81 -16.56 9.85 -9.48
C ALA A 81 -16.43 10.14 -7.97
N ILE A 82 -17.44 10.81 -7.39
CA ILE A 82 -17.42 11.34 -6.01
C ILE A 82 -17.33 10.23 -4.94
N GLY A 83 -17.78 9.01 -5.22
CA GLY A 83 -17.67 7.87 -4.29
C GLY A 83 -16.25 7.32 -4.15
N ASN A 84 -15.57 7.07 -5.27
CA ASN A 84 -14.26 6.41 -5.28
C ASN A 84 -13.10 7.34 -4.88
N LYS A 85 -13.24 8.65 -5.09
CA LYS A 85 -12.26 9.64 -4.61
C LYS A 85 -12.27 9.80 -3.09
N LYS A 86 -13.39 9.49 -2.43
CA LYS A 86 -13.50 9.54 -0.96
C LYS A 86 -12.75 8.36 -0.32
N LEU A 87 -12.89 7.17 -0.88
CA LEU A 87 -12.20 5.95 -0.45
C LEU A 87 -10.67 6.09 -0.41
N LEU A 88 -10.07 6.64 -1.47
CA LEU A 88 -8.62 6.88 -1.52
C LEU A 88 -8.19 8.05 -0.65
N LYS A 89 -9.06 9.06 -0.43
CA LYS A 89 -8.77 10.18 0.46
C LYS A 89 -8.77 9.76 1.93
N GLU A 90 -9.66 8.85 2.33
CA GLU A 90 -9.74 8.32 3.70
C GLU A 90 -8.56 7.40 4.07
N PHE A 91 -7.75 7.00 3.08
CA PHE A 91 -6.41 6.42 3.25
C PHE A 91 -5.36 7.45 3.73
N CYS A 92 -5.77 8.40 4.59
CA CYS A 92 -5.21 9.74 4.85
C CYS A 92 -3.71 9.87 5.20
N ASN A 93 -2.93 8.80 5.34
CA ASN A 93 -1.47 8.88 5.54
C ASN A 93 -0.65 8.29 4.40
N TYR A 94 -1.31 7.72 3.39
CA TYR A 94 -0.66 7.07 2.29
C TYR A 94 -0.69 7.91 1.02
N HIS A 95 0.43 7.93 0.31
CA HIS A 95 0.55 8.59 -0.97
C HIS A 95 0.58 7.53 -2.07
N GLN A 96 -0.12 7.80 -3.17
CA GLN A 96 0.01 7.03 -4.40
C GLN A 96 1.26 7.53 -5.14
N TYR A 97 2.10 6.60 -5.59
CA TYR A 97 3.37 6.89 -6.27
C TYR A 97 3.49 6.29 -7.67
N ASN A 98 2.49 5.56 -8.17
CA ASN A 98 2.55 5.05 -9.53
C ASN A 98 2.11 6.12 -10.53
N ASN A 99 3.02 6.51 -11.41
CA ASN A 99 2.79 7.45 -12.50
C ASN A 99 2.98 6.80 -13.88
N VAL A 100 3.04 5.46 -13.97
CA VAL A 100 3.21 4.71 -15.22
C VAL A 100 1.86 4.32 -15.83
N TYR A 101 1.53 4.94 -16.97
CA TYR A 101 0.29 4.67 -17.69
C TYR A 101 0.39 3.39 -18.51
N ASN A 102 -0.73 2.67 -18.63
CA ASN A 102 -0.86 1.59 -19.61
C ASN A 102 -1.11 2.14 -21.03
N THR A 103 -1.22 1.25 -22.02
CA THR A 103 -1.43 1.66 -23.44
C THR A 103 -2.73 2.43 -23.68
N ASN A 104 -3.70 2.33 -22.77
CA ASN A 104 -4.97 3.05 -22.84
C ASN A 104 -4.94 4.40 -22.10
N GLY A 105 -3.79 4.79 -21.55
CA GLY A 105 -3.64 6.02 -20.76
C GLY A 105 -4.26 5.94 -19.37
N TRP A 106 -4.42 4.73 -18.81
CA TRP A 106 -5.02 4.50 -17.49
C TRP A 106 -3.98 4.00 -16.48
N TYR A 107 -4.22 4.31 -15.20
CA TYR A 107 -3.48 3.74 -14.07
C TYR A 107 -4.35 2.69 -13.38
N LEU A 108 -4.15 1.42 -13.77
CA LEU A 108 -4.84 0.30 -13.12
C LEU A 108 -4.10 -0.15 -11.86
N ASP A 109 -2.78 0.04 -11.86
CA ASP A 109 -1.91 -0.32 -10.76
C ASP A 109 -1.65 0.87 -9.84
N PHE A 110 -1.71 0.61 -8.54
CA PHE A 110 -1.47 1.56 -7.47
C PHE A 110 -0.25 1.11 -6.69
N VAL A 111 0.64 2.05 -6.42
CA VAL A 111 1.73 1.88 -5.47
C VAL A 111 1.46 2.88 -4.35
N ILE A 112 1.08 2.38 -3.18
CA ILE A 112 0.63 3.20 -2.05
C ILE A 112 1.61 3.00 -0.90
N SER A 113 2.16 4.09 -0.35
CA SER A 113 3.11 4.02 0.76
C SER A 113 3.06 5.24 1.70
N ASP A 114 3.41 5.01 2.96
CA ASP A 114 3.57 6.02 4.03
C ASP A 114 4.99 6.61 4.07
N PHE A 115 5.89 6.14 3.22
CA PHE A 115 7.21 6.72 3.01
C PHE A 115 7.46 6.99 1.52
N ASN A 116 8.47 7.81 1.24
CA ASN A 116 8.79 8.19 -0.13
C ASN A 116 9.22 6.97 -0.93
N CYS A 117 8.53 6.73 -2.04
CA CYS A 117 8.97 5.78 -3.05
C CYS A 117 8.97 6.42 -4.45
N ILE A 118 9.71 5.82 -5.35
CA ILE A 118 9.76 6.20 -6.76
C ILE A 118 9.30 4.99 -7.55
N THR A 119 8.28 5.19 -8.38
CA THR A 119 7.80 4.16 -9.31
C THR A 119 8.15 4.61 -10.72
N ASN A 120 8.72 3.70 -11.50
CA ASN A 120 9.02 3.91 -12.92
C ASN A 120 8.59 2.68 -13.72
N LYS A 121 8.47 2.81 -15.04
CA LYS A 121 8.35 1.64 -15.91
C LYS A 121 9.65 0.85 -15.87
N SER A 122 9.56 -0.47 -15.69
CA SER A 122 10.71 -1.35 -15.77
C SER A 122 11.23 -1.40 -17.21
N ILE A 123 12.55 -1.34 -17.37
CA ILE A 123 13.23 -1.51 -18.66
C ILE A 123 13.64 -2.96 -18.92
N ASP A 124 13.64 -3.79 -17.87
CA ASP A 124 14.12 -5.17 -17.88
C ASP A 124 12.96 -6.12 -17.54
N SER A 125 11.97 -6.21 -18.43
CA SER A 125 10.90 -7.19 -18.25
C SER A 125 11.43 -8.60 -18.51
N LEU A 126 11.39 -9.45 -17.47
CA LEU A 126 11.82 -10.87 -17.57
C LEU A 126 10.85 -11.73 -18.41
N LEU A 127 9.62 -11.24 -18.60
CA LEU A 127 8.55 -11.88 -19.37
C LEU A 127 8.04 -10.93 -20.45
N THR A 128 7.27 -11.44 -21.41
CA THR A 128 6.51 -10.60 -22.34
C THR A 128 5.56 -9.71 -21.53
N GLU A 129 5.68 -8.40 -21.71
CA GLU A 129 4.94 -7.41 -20.91
C GLU A 129 3.44 -7.40 -21.28
N ASP A 130 2.57 -7.36 -20.28
CA ASP A 130 1.15 -7.10 -20.47
C ASP A 130 0.94 -5.60 -20.76
N PRO A 131 0.38 -5.21 -21.92
CA PRO A 131 0.14 -3.81 -22.24
C PRO A 131 -0.85 -3.11 -21.31
N HIS A 132 -1.69 -3.86 -20.58
CA HIS A 132 -2.64 -3.34 -19.60
C HIS A 132 -2.02 -3.15 -18.21
N HIS A 133 -1.01 -3.94 -17.86
CA HIS A 133 -0.29 -3.94 -16.57
C HIS A 133 1.22 -3.87 -16.81
N PRO A 134 1.74 -2.67 -17.15
CA PRO A 134 3.17 -2.50 -17.40
C PRO A 134 3.97 -2.84 -16.15
N THR A 135 5.12 -3.49 -16.33
CA THR A 135 5.95 -3.89 -15.20
C THR A 135 6.52 -2.66 -14.51
N LEU A 136 6.32 -2.57 -13.20
CA LEU A 136 6.78 -1.43 -12.40
C LEU A 136 8.12 -1.73 -11.72
N TYR A 137 9.05 -0.79 -11.84
CA TYR A 137 10.23 -0.69 -11.00
C TYR A 137 9.94 0.24 -9.83
N ILE A 138 10.01 -0.30 -8.61
CA ILE A 138 9.70 0.45 -7.38
C ILE A 138 10.97 0.57 -6.55
N ASN A 139 11.39 1.81 -6.28
CA ASN A 139 12.51 2.11 -5.41
C ASN A 139 12.00 2.71 -4.08
N LEU A 140 12.33 2.03 -2.99
CA LEU A 140 11.88 2.35 -1.65
C LEU A 140 12.99 3.09 -0.88
N SER A 141 12.71 4.32 -0.45
CA SER A 141 13.65 5.09 0.39
C SER A 141 13.35 4.89 1.88
N LEU A 142 13.93 3.84 2.46
CA LEU A 142 13.74 3.51 3.87
C LEU A 142 14.55 4.46 4.79
N ARG A 143 13.88 5.15 5.71
CA ARG A 143 14.55 5.96 6.73
C ARG A 143 14.97 5.07 7.90
N VAL A 144 16.27 4.97 8.13
CA VAL A 144 16.81 4.33 9.35
C VAL A 144 16.62 5.30 10.52
N THR A 145 15.59 5.08 11.33
CA THR A 145 15.48 5.78 12.61
C THR A 145 16.53 5.22 13.56
N ARG A 146 17.64 5.95 13.78
CA ARG A 146 18.62 5.59 14.81
C ARG A 146 17.90 5.51 16.16
N LEU A 147 17.75 4.31 16.70
CA LEU A 147 17.31 4.12 18.08
C LEU A 147 18.26 4.92 18.97
N ARG A 148 17.71 5.90 19.70
CA ARG A 148 18.46 6.58 20.75
C ARG A 148 18.77 5.53 21.80
N LEU A 149 20.02 5.08 21.85
CA LEU A 149 20.52 4.29 22.97
C LEU A 149 20.29 5.10 24.24
N PHE A 150 19.27 4.73 25.02
CA PHE A 150 19.13 5.22 26.38
C PHE A 150 20.35 4.72 27.14
N LYS A 151 21.30 5.62 27.41
CA LYS A 151 22.38 5.35 28.37
C LYS A 151 21.70 4.98 29.68
N SER A 152 21.83 3.72 30.11
CA SER A 152 21.43 3.36 31.47
C SER A 152 22.27 4.21 32.42
N LYS A 153 21.61 5.03 33.23
CA LYS A 153 22.25 5.63 34.40
C LYS A 153 22.64 4.46 35.30
N LYS A 154 23.93 4.17 35.40
CA LYS A 154 24.47 3.36 36.49
C LYS A 154 24.03 4.03 37.80
N TYR A 155 23.09 3.42 38.50
CA TYR A 155 22.89 3.71 39.91
C TYR A 155 24.17 3.29 40.62
N HIS A 156 24.91 4.28 41.11
CA HIS A 156 25.97 4.04 42.07
C HIS A 156 25.29 3.82 43.42
N ASP A 157 25.29 2.58 43.89
CA ASP A 157 25.08 2.27 45.30
C ASP A 157 26.14 3.01 46.12
N LYS A 158 25.70 3.90 47.00
CA LYS A 158 26.51 4.37 48.13
C LYS A 158 26.03 3.60 49.36
N GLN A 159 26.94 2.76 49.86
CA GLN A 159 26.91 2.18 51.21
C GLN A 159 27.02 3.29 52.26
#